data_AF-A0A8C1S3A8-F1
#
_entry.id   AF-A0A8C1S3A8-F1
#
_cell.length_a   1.000
_cell.length_b   1.000
_cell.length_c   1.000
_cell.angle_alpha   90.00
_cell.angle_beta   90.00
_cell.angle_gamma   90.00
#
_symmetry.space_group_name_H-M   'P 1'
#
loop_
_entity.id
_entity.type
_entity.pdbx_description
1 polymer ?
#
loop_
_entity_poly.entity_id
_entity_poly.type
_entity_poly.pdbx_seq_one_letter_code
_entity_poly.pdbx_strand_id
1 'polypeptide(L)' 'MVRIGGSTDTGRHIKEHDYYTPTGEFRVDREGSPVLLNCLMYKMCYYRFGQLDFSRPPGFDRVRNAEIGNKDFELDVLEE' A
#
# COMPACT_ATOMS: atom_id res chain seq x y z
N MET A 1 -4.34 10.54 6.97
CA MET A 1 -3.77 11.17 5.75
C MET A 1 -4.84 11.34 4.68
N VAL A 2 -5.44 10.25 4.18
CA VAL A 2 -6.48 10.28 3.13
C VAL A 2 -7.66 11.22 3.46
N ARG A 3 -8.26 11.11 4.65
CA ARG A 3 -9.39 11.97 5.08
C ARG A 3 -9.08 13.47 5.06
N ILE A 4 -7.90 13.85 5.57
CA ILE A 4 -7.48 15.26 5.64
C ILE A 4 -7.14 15.78 4.24
N GLY A 5 -6.45 14.98 3.41
CA GLY A 5 -6.17 15.37 2.03
C GLY A 5 -7.45 15.53 1.21
N GLY A 6 -8.37 14.56 1.33
CA GLY A 6 -9.64 14.53 0.60
C GLY A 6 -10.68 15.58 1.04
N SER A 7 -10.52 16.24 2.18
CA SER A 7 -11.44 17.27 2.65
C SER A 7 -11.22 18.65 2.00
N THR A 8 -10.21 18.78 1.14
CA THR A 8 -9.86 20.05 0.47
C THR A 8 -10.43 20.10 -0.95
N ASP A 9 -10.62 21.31 -1.49
CA ASP A 9 -11.10 21.48 -2.86
C ASP A 9 -10.21 20.82 -3.91
N THR A 10 -8.89 20.91 -3.71
CA THR A 10 -7.88 20.30 -4.58
C THR A 10 -7.83 18.77 -4.42
N GLY A 11 -8.19 18.26 -3.23
CA GLY A 11 -8.15 16.85 -2.88
C GLY A 11 -9.42 16.07 -3.18
N ARG A 12 -10.44 16.66 -3.81
CA ARG A 12 -11.74 16.00 -4.12
C ARG A 12 -11.63 14.67 -4.88
N HIS A 13 -10.53 14.46 -5.58
CA HIS A 13 -10.24 13.22 -6.31
C HIS A 13 -9.78 12.07 -5.38
N ILE A 14 -9.39 12.38 -4.15
CA ILE A 14 -8.99 11.40 -3.12
C ILE A 14 -10.25 10.95 -2.38
N LYS A 15 -10.70 9.73 -2.64
CA LYS A 15 -11.86 9.15 -1.97
C LYS A 15 -11.41 8.04 -1.03
N GLU A 16 -11.80 8.11 0.23
CA GLU A 16 -11.41 7.13 1.24
C GLU A 16 -11.85 5.71 0.88
N HIS A 17 -13.06 5.58 0.33
CA HIS A 17 -13.63 4.30 -0.09
C HIS A 17 -12.75 3.56 -1.10
N ASP A 18 -12.02 4.28 -1.96
CA ASP A 18 -11.20 3.68 -3.02
C ASP A 18 -10.01 2.89 -2.46
N TYR A 19 -9.63 3.11 -1.19
CA TYR A 19 -8.52 2.40 -0.52
C TYR A 19 -8.95 1.10 0.16
N TYR A 20 -10.24 0.79 0.19
CA TYR A 20 -10.77 -0.46 0.76
C TYR A 20 -11.03 -1.51 -0.33
N THR A 21 -11.08 -2.77 0.08
CA THR A 21 -11.56 -3.87 -0.76
C THR A 21 -13.07 -3.75 -1.03
N PRO A 22 -13.65 -4.50 -2.00
CA PRO A 22 -15.09 -4.49 -2.25
C PRO A 22 -15.96 -4.88 -1.05
N THR A 23 -15.39 -5.65 -0.10
CA THR A 23 -16.05 -6.03 1.16
C THR A 23 -15.85 -5.01 2.29
N GLY A 24 -15.11 -3.92 2.04
CA GLY A 24 -14.84 -2.85 3.01
C GLY A 24 -13.62 -3.09 3.92
N GLU A 25 -12.84 -4.15 3.68
CA GLU A 25 -11.64 -4.44 4.46
C GLU A 25 -10.44 -3.59 4.02
N PHE A 26 -9.56 -3.23 4.95
CA PHE A 26 -8.29 -2.55 4.66
C PHE A 26 -7.14 -3.56 4.68
N ARG A 27 -6.68 -3.98 3.50
CA ARG A 27 -5.68 -5.05 3.35
C ARG A 27 -4.49 -4.60 2.53
N VAL A 28 -3.30 -5.08 2.92
CA VAL A 28 -2.03 -4.80 2.22
C VAL A 28 -1.51 -5.99 1.41
N ASP A 29 -2.23 -7.10 1.47
CA ASP A 29 -1.98 -8.30 0.70
C ASP A 29 -2.54 -8.19 -0.72
N ARG A 30 -2.51 -9.29 -1.48
CA ARG A 30 -2.95 -9.34 -2.88
C ARG A 30 -4.43 -9.04 -3.07
N GLU A 31 -5.24 -9.12 -2.02
CA GLU A 31 -6.67 -8.79 -2.06
C GLU A 31 -6.93 -7.30 -1.77
N GLY A 32 -5.90 -6.54 -1.39
CA GLY A 32 -5.95 -5.11 -1.17
C GLY A 32 -6.39 -4.32 -2.41
N SER A 33 -6.92 -3.12 -2.18
CA SER A 33 -7.35 -2.24 -3.29
C SER A 33 -6.18 -1.92 -4.23
N PRO A 34 -6.39 -1.93 -5.56
CA PRO A 34 -5.36 -1.51 -6.51
C PRO A 34 -4.93 -0.05 -6.29
N VAL A 35 -5.79 0.81 -5.75
CA VAL A 35 -5.45 2.21 -5.41
C VAL A 35 -4.49 2.24 -4.23
N LEU A 36 -4.69 1.37 -3.24
CA LEU A 36 -3.80 1.25 -2.08
C LEU A 36 -2.44 0.67 -2.48
N LEU A 37 -2.42 -0.44 -3.23
CA LEU A 37 -1.18 -1.12 -3.62
C LEU A 37 -0.30 -0.29 -4.58
N ASN A 38 -0.88 0.69 -5.27
CA ASN A 38 -0.15 1.61 -6.16
C ASN A 38 0.09 3.00 -5.56
N CYS A 39 -0.38 3.29 -4.34
CA CYS A 39 -0.20 4.62 -3.78
C CYS A 39 1.27 4.88 -3.42
N LEU A 40 1.67 6.15 -3.46
CA LEU A 40 3.04 6.56 -3.18
C LEU A 40 3.53 6.07 -1.81
N MET A 41 2.68 6.14 -0.78
CA MET A 41 3.01 5.69 0.57
C MET A 41 3.33 4.19 0.61
N TYR A 42 2.54 3.36 -0.09
CA TYR A 42 2.79 1.93 -0.18
C TYR A 42 4.14 1.66 -0.85
N LYS A 43 4.39 2.32 -1.98
CA LYS A 43 5.64 2.16 -2.73
C LYS A 43 6.86 2.57 -1.91
N MET A 44 6.80 3.70 -1.21
CA MET A 44 7.91 4.15 -0.37
C MET A 44 8.18 3.20 0.80
N CYS A 45 7.15 2.74 1.52
CA CYS A 45 7.36 1.90 2.70
C CYS A 45 7.75 0.45 2.37
N TYR A 46 7.42 -0.04 1.19
CA TYR A 46 7.67 -1.43 0.80
C TYR A 46 8.71 -1.61 -0.31
N TYR A 47 9.43 -0.54 -0.69
CA TYR A 47 10.50 -0.66 -1.68
C TYR A 47 11.52 -1.69 -1.21
N ARG A 48 11.80 -2.69 -2.07
CA ARG A 48 12.67 -3.86 -1.80
C ARG A 48 12.30 -4.71 -0.57
N PHE A 49 11.22 -4.40 0.14
CA PHE A 49 10.78 -5.15 1.34
C PHE A 49 10.42 -6.60 1.00
N GLY A 50 9.92 -6.85 -0.21
CA GLY A 50 9.57 -8.20 -0.70
C GLY A 50 10.76 -9.17 -0.79
N GLN A 51 11.99 -8.65 -0.87
CA GLN A 51 13.22 -9.43 -0.99
C GLN A 51 13.81 -9.83 0.38
N LEU A 52 13.27 -9.26 1.46
CA LEU A 52 13.71 -9.56 2.82
C LEU A 52 13.12 -10.89 3.29
N ASP A 53 13.99 -11.87 3.49
CA ASP A 53 13.62 -13.20 3.99
C ASP A 53 14.01 -13.34 5.47
N PHE A 54 13.01 -13.24 6.35
CA PHE A 54 13.18 -13.39 7.79
C PHE A 54 12.30 -14.52 8.32
N SER A 55 12.69 -15.78 8.07
CA SER A 55 12.07 -17.00 8.64
C SER A 55 10.56 -17.15 8.40
N ARG A 56 9.98 -16.31 7.56
CA ARG A 56 8.56 -16.20 7.15
C ARG A 56 8.56 -16.01 5.63
N PRO A 57 7.42 -16.16 4.94
CA PRO A 57 7.36 -15.84 3.51
C PRO A 57 7.99 -14.48 3.24
N PRO A 58 8.82 -14.33 2.18
CA PRO A 58 9.47 -13.06 1.86
C PRO A 58 8.44 -11.93 1.75
N GLY A 59 8.74 -10.75 2.32
CA GLY A 59 7.80 -9.63 2.34
C GLY A 59 6.64 -9.78 3.34
N PHE A 60 6.85 -10.46 4.48
CA PHE A 60 5.85 -10.56 5.54
C PHE A 60 5.86 -9.32 6.47
N ASP A 61 4.77 -8.55 6.48
CA ASP A 61 4.57 -7.44 7.40
C ASP A 61 4.11 -7.96 8.77
N ARG A 62 4.95 -7.77 9.80
CA ARG A 62 4.69 -8.24 11.16
C ARG A 62 3.60 -7.46 11.89
N VAL A 63 3.45 -6.16 11.61
CA VAL A 63 2.47 -5.30 12.28
C VAL A 63 1.08 -5.58 11.73
N ARG A 64 0.98 -5.76 10.41
CA ARG A 64 -0.28 -6.08 9.72
C ARG A 64 -0.58 -7.58 9.67
N ASN A 65 0.40 -8.40 10.08
CA ASN A 65 0.35 -9.86 10.07
C ASN A 65 -0.11 -10.44 8.71
N ALA A 66 0.43 -9.89 7.62
CA ALA A 66 0.05 -10.21 6.26
C ALA A 66 1.28 -10.20 5.33
N GLU A 67 1.23 -11.02 4.28
CA GLU A 67 2.19 -10.95 3.17
C GLU A 67 1.81 -9.80 2.24
N ILE A 68 2.77 -8.97 1.83
CA ILE A 68 2.48 -7.82 0.96
C ILE A 68 2.00 -8.26 -0.43
N GLY A 69 1.04 -7.51 -0.97
CA GLY A 69 0.43 -7.80 -2.27
C GLY A 69 1.33 -7.54 -3.46
N ASN A 70 2.12 -6.46 -3.44
CA ASN A 70 3.05 -6.11 -4.51
C ASN A 70 4.49 -6.14 -3.99
N LYS A 71 5.28 -7.09 -4.48
CA LYS A 71 6.67 -7.32 -4.05
C LYS A 71 7.71 -6.75 -5.01
N ASP A 72 7.35 -6.63 -6.28
CA ASP A 72 8.28 -6.35 -7.37
C ASP A 72 7.84 -5.06 -8.06
N PHE A 73 8.37 -3.92 -7.59
CA PHE A 73 8.16 -2.63 -8.21
C PHE A 73 9.40 -1.76 -8.03
N GLU A 74 9.61 -0.84 -8.98
CA GLU A 74 10.65 0.18 -8.91
C GLU A 74 10.06 1.55 -8.61
N LEU A 75 10.89 2.45 -8.11
CA LEU A 75 10.55 3.85 -7.89
C LEU A 75 11.04 4.66 -9.10
N ASP A 76 10.11 5.21 -9.88
CA ASP A 76 10.44 5.92 -11.11
C ASP A 76 11.02 7.34 -10.87
N VAL A 77 10.63 7.96 -9.74
CA VAL A 77 10.87 9.38 -9.45
C VAL A 77 11.52 9.62 -8.08
N LEU A 78 11.87 8.55 -7.36
CA LEU A 78 12.49 8.60 -6.04
C LEU A 78 13.66 7.61 -5.99
N GLU A 79 14.64 7.94 -5.16
CA GLU A 79 15.76 7.06 -4.79
C GLU A 79 15.72 6.85 -3.27
N GLU A 80 16.22 5.70 -2.80
CA GLU A 80 16.32 5.35 -1.36
C GLU A 80 17.63 5.83 -0.74
#